data_AF-A0A353QFE2-F1
#
_entry.id   AF-A0A353QFE2-F1
#
_cell.length_a   1.000
_cell.length_b   1.000
_cell.length_c   1.000
_cell.angle_alpha   90.00
_cell.angle_beta   90.00
_cell.angle_gamma   90.00
#
_symmetry.space_group_name_H-M   'P 1'
#
loop_
_entity.id
_entity.type
_entity.pdbx_description
1 polymer ?
#
loop_
_entity_poly.entity_id
_entity_poly.type
_entity_poly.pdbx_seq_one_letter_code
_entity_poly.pdbx_strand_id
1 'polypeptide(L)'
;MWPFFELEDRQRTTEEVKNTLNAAEYTVFNEVLGKSSFSAVLNEKPITSSNMIGLPQSFRKRIIPDELYELRKHPDIRIARRANTIARLAQVISERSVSKGLRHTLVVQAQRLERLAANRLAEFFDEPDDSDLDESND
;
A
#
# COMPACT_ATOMS: atom_id res chain seq x y z
N MET A 1 -1.00 6.42 -12.11
CA MET A 1 -1.80 7.63 -11.88
C MET A 1 -2.75 7.78 -13.05
N TRP A 2 -3.99 8.19 -12.81
CA TRP A 2 -4.99 8.47 -13.84
C TRP A 2 -5.23 9.98 -13.85
N PRO A 3 -4.49 10.75 -14.67
CA PRO A 3 -4.62 12.20 -14.71
C PRO A 3 -5.83 12.62 -15.52
N PHE A 4 -6.63 13.53 -14.95
CA PHE A 4 -7.73 14.22 -15.64
C PHE A 4 -7.20 15.58 -16.11
N PHE A 5 -6.31 15.60 -17.11
CA PHE A 5 -5.67 16.83 -17.61
C PHE A 5 -6.71 17.83 -18.15
N GLU A 6 -7.83 17.33 -18.67
CA GLU A 6 -8.96 18.13 -19.12
C GLU A 6 -9.66 18.96 -18.02
N LEU A 7 -9.37 18.66 -16.75
CA LEU A 7 -9.88 19.37 -15.59
C LEU A 7 -8.84 20.32 -14.98
N GLU A 8 -7.62 20.41 -15.51
CA GLU A 8 -6.49 21.16 -14.91
C GLU A 8 -6.79 22.65 -14.71
N ASP A 9 -7.38 23.30 -15.72
CA ASP A 9 -7.73 24.73 -15.67
C ASP A 9 -9.08 25.01 -15.01
N ARG A 10 -9.80 23.97 -14.54
CA ARG A 10 -11.14 24.11 -13.96
C ARG A 10 -11.08 24.28 -12.45
N GLN A 11 -11.98 25.11 -11.91
CA GLN A 11 -12.11 25.26 -10.46
C GLN A 11 -12.67 23.97 -9.84
N ARG A 12 -11.94 23.41 -8.87
CA ARG A 12 -12.35 22.19 -8.13
C ARG A 12 -13.68 22.34 -7.39
N THR A 13 -14.08 23.58 -7.09
CA THR A 13 -15.35 23.92 -6.43
C THR A 13 -16.55 23.83 -7.36
N THR A 14 -16.34 23.77 -8.68
CA THR A 14 -17.42 23.53 -9.63
C THR A 14 -17.99 22.12 -9.38
N GLU A 15 -19.29 22.04 -9.16
CA GLU A 15 -19.97 20.80 -8.79
C GLU A 15 -19.74 19.67 -9.80
N GLU A 16 -19.64 20.01 -11.09
CA GLU A 16 -19.29 19.07 -12.16
C GLU A 16 -17.91 18.42 -11.93
N VAL A 17 -16.88 19.24 -11.66
CA VAL A 17 -15.50 18.76 -11.42
C VAL A 17 -15.48 17.85 -10.20
N LYS A 18 -16.14 18.26 -9.11
CA LYS A 18 -16.23 17.49 -7.88
C LYS A 18 -16.92 16.14 -8.11
N ASN A 19 -18.02 16.12 -8.86
CA ASN A 19 -18.75 14.90 -9.16
C ASN A 19 -17.94 13.94 -10.04
N THR A 20 -17.24 14.45 -11.06
CA THR A 20 -16.34 13.63 -11.88
C THR A 20 -15.20 13.04 -11.05
N LEU A 21 -14.59 13.83 -10.16
CA LEU A 21 -13.52 13.33 -9.29
C LEU A 21 -14.01 12.28 -8.28
N ASN A 22 -15.20 12.47 -7.69
CA ASN A 22 -15.80 11.48 -6.79
C ASN A 22 -16.12 10.17 -7.54
N ALA A 23 -16.66 10.26 -8.76
CA ALA A 23 -16.91 9.09 -9.61
C ALA A 23 -15.61 8.37 -10.01
N ALA A 24 -14.56 9.11 -10.32
CA ALA A 24 -13.24 8.56 -10.60
C ALA A 24 -12.68 7.81 -9.37
N GLU A 25 -12.75 8.44 -8.19
CA GLU A 25 -12.29 7.84 -6.93
C GLU A 25 -13.05 6.55 -6.60
N TYR A 26 -14.38 6.56 -6.75
CA TYR A 26 -15.21 5.37 -6.58
C TYR A 26 -14.87 4.26 -7.58
N THR A 27 -14.63 4.61 -8.84
CA THR A 27 -14.23 3.65 -9.87
C THR A 27 -12.88 3.00 -9.54
N VAL A 28 -11.87 3.82 -9.21
CA VAL A 28 -10.54 3.33 -8.81
C VAL A 28 -10.62 2.46 -7.57
N PHE A 29 -11.43 2.85 -6.58
CA PHE A 29 -11.60 2.07 -5.37
C PHE A 29 -12.14 0.67 -5.65
N ASN A 30 -13.22 0.55 -6.43
CA ASN A 30 -13.78 -0.76 -6.77
C ASN A 30 -12.80 -1.60 -7.60
N GLU A 31 -12.10 -0.99 -8.55
CA GLU A 31 -11.11 -1.69 -9.36
C GLU A 31 -9.94 -2.22 -8.51
N VAL A 32 -9.41 -1.41 -7.59
CA VAL A 32 -8.30 -1.79 -6.71
C VAL A 32 -8.75 -2.76 -5.63
N LEU A 33 -9.99 -2.63 -5.14
CA LEU A 33 -10.57 -3.55 -4.16
C LEU A 33 -10.68 -4.96 -4.76
N GLY A 34 -11.17 -5.08 -6.00
CA GLY A 34 -11.25 -6.35 -6.72
C GLY A 34 -9.89 -6.97 -7.06
N LYS A 35 -8.85 -6.15 -7.27
CA LYS A 35 -7.48 -6.60 -7.57
C LYS A 35 -6.63 -6.84 -6.31
N SER A 36 -7.10 -6.43 -5.14
CA SER A 36 -6.34 -6.52 -3.90
C SER A 36 -6.36 -7.95 -3.36
N SER A 37 -5.19 -8.58 -3.19
CA SER A 37 -5.09 -9.89 -2.53
C SER A 37 -5.57 -9.90 -1.07
N PHE A 38 -5.59 -8.73 -0.42
CA PHE A 38 -6.09 -8.58 0.95
C PHE A 38 -7.54 -8.11 1.01
N SER A 39 -8.22 -8.02 -0.14
CA SER A 39 -9.58 -7.48 -0.28
C SER A 39 -9.79 -6.16 0.49
N ALA A 40 -8.76 -5.33 0.56
CA ALA A 40 -8.74 -4.12 1.36
C ALA A 40 -7.93 -3.01 0.69
N VAL A 41 -8.59 -1.87 0.48
CA VAL A 41 -7.95 -0.61 0.08
C VAL A 41 -7.77 0.25 1.32
N LEU A 42 -6.58 0.79 1.48
CA LEU A 42 -6.23 1.63 2.63
C LEU A 42 -6.70 3.06 2.37
N ASN A 43 -7.94 3.35 2.75
CA ASN A 43 -8.50 4.69 2.73
C ASN A 43 -8.84 5.14 4.15
N GLU A 44 -8.49 6.39 4.48
CA GLU A 44 -8.77 6.97 5.79
C GLU A 44 -10.26 7.28 5.98
N LYS A 45 -10.97 7.54 4.88
CA LYS A 45 -12.40 7.86 4.84
C LYS A 45 -13.14 6.88 3.93
N PRO A 46 -14.41 6.58 4.23
CA PRO A 46 -15.25 5.85 3.29
C PRO A 46 -15.42 6.67 2.02
N ILE A 47 -15.36 6.00 0.87
CA ILE A 47 -15.60 6.65 -0.42
C ILE A 47 -17.09 6.78 -0.64
N THR A 48 -17.53 7.94 -1.11
CA THR A 48 -18.91 8.19 -1.49
C THR A 48 -19.28 7.32 -2.69
N SER A 49 -20.37 6.56 -2.57
CA SER A 49 -20.87 5.77 -3.69
C SER A 49 -21.26 6.69 -4.84
N SER A 50 -20.83 6.35 -6.05
CA SER A 50 -21.03 7.14 -7.26
C SER A 50 -21.21 6.22 -8.47
N ASN A 51 -21.52 6.78 -9.63
CA ASN A 51 -21.53 6.02 -10.87
C ASN A 51 -20.09 5.70 -11.29
N MET A 52 -19.86 4.49 -11.83
CA MET A 52 -18.57 4.16 -12.44
C MET A 52 -18.38 4.92 -13.75
N ILE A 53 -17.17 5.41 -13.98
CA ILE A 53 -16.82 6.16 -15.19
C ILE A 53 -15.61 5.52 -15.89
N GLY A 54 -15.42 5.83 -17.17
CA GLY A 54 -14.18 5.50 -17.87
C GLY A 54 -13.01 6.30 -17.28
N LEU A 55 -11.99 5.60 -16.79
CA LEU A 55 -10.77 6.25 -16.32
C LEU A 55 -9.90 6.65 -17.53
N PRO A 56 -9.17 7.79 -17.45
CA PRO A 56 -8.24 8.20 -18.49
C PRO A 56 -7.07 7.23 -18.62
N GLN A 57 -6.13 7.49 -19.52
CA GLN A 57 -4.94 6.63 -19.66
C GLN A 57 -4.14 6.58 -18.34
N SER A 58 -3.79 5.38 -17.88
CA SER A 58 -2.96 5.21 -16.69
C SER A 58 -1.49 5.48 -17.02
N PHE A 59 -0.86 6.39 -16.29
CA PHE A 59 0.58 6.66 -16.36
C PHE A 59 1.32 6.00 -15.19
N ARG A 60 2.39 5.26 -15.49
CA ARG A 60 3.30 4.66 -14.49
C ARG A 60 4.74 5.06 -14.81
N LYS A 61 5.40 5.75 -13.87
CA LYS A 61 6.79 6.17 -14.00
C LYS A 61 7.49 6.08 -12.64
N ARG A 62 8.78 5.75 -12.65
CA ARG A 62 9.64 5.79 -11.46
C ARG A 62 10.00 7.25 -11.18
N ILE A 63 9.72 7.72 -9.97
CA ILE A 63 9.99 9.11 -9.53
C ILE A 63 11.36 9.19 -8.82
N ILE A 64 11.90 8.04 -8.41
CA ILE A 64 13.16 7.93 -7.67
C ILE A 64 14.30 7.62 -8.65
N PRO A 65 15.48 8.27 -8.54
CA PRO A 65 16.67 7.91 -9.31
C PRO A 65 17.08 6.45 -9.10
N ASP A 66 17.68 5.84 -10.12
CA ASP A 66 17.99 4.40 -10.10
C ASP A 66 18.98 4.00 -9.00
N GLU A 67 19.99 4.84 -8.75
CA GLU A 67 20.97 4.65 -7.67
C GLU A 67 20.29 4.52 -6.28
N LEU A 68 19.29 5.37 -6.02
CA LEU A 68 18.55 5.37 -4.76
C LEU A 68 17.54 4.21 -4.69
N TYR A 69 17.06 3.74 -5.83
CA TYR A 69 16.18 2.57 -5.90
C TYR A 69 16.92 1.31 -5.44
N GLU A 70 18.12 1.05 -5.94
CA GLU A 70 18.89 -0.15 -5.59
C GLU A 70 19.22 -0.20 -4.09
N LEU A 71 19.64 0.92 -3.49
CA LEU A 71 19.89 0.99 -2.04
C LEU A 71 18.65 0.69 -1.20
N ARG A 72 17.45 0.98 -1.71
CA ARG A 72 16.18 0.86 -0.98
C ARG A 72 15.40 -0.42 -1.32
N LYS A 73 15.85 -1.20 -2.30
CA LYS A 73 15.15 -2.38 -2.80
C LYS A 73 15.28 -3.59 -1.88
N HIS A 74 16.30 -3.66 -1.02
CA HIS A 74 16.57 -4.84 -0.20
C HIS A 74 15.30 -5.33 0.55
N PRO A 75 14.88 -6.61 0.39
CA PRO A 75 13.66 -7.15 0.99
C PRO A 75 13.58 -6.91 2.51
N ASP A 76 14.68 -7.15 3.23
CA ASP A 76 14.71 -7.01 4.70
C ASP A 76 14.60 -5.56 5.16
N ILE A 77 15.17 -4.61 4.40
CA ILE A 77 14.97 -3.17 4.66
C ILE A 77 13.48 -2.81 4.50
N ARG A 78 12.77 -3.43 3.55
CA ARG A 78 11.31 -3.19 3.39
C ARG A 78 10.53 -3.74 4.58
N ILE A 79 10.87 -4.93 5.06
CA ILE A 79 10.26 -5.55 6.26
C ILE A 79 10.47 -4.63 7.48
N ALA A 80 11.71 -4.23 7.76
CA ALA A 80 12.04 -3.36 8.88
C ALA A 80 11.28 -2.01 8.84
N ARG A 81 11.23 -1.36 7.67
CA ARG A 81 10.47 -0.10 7.49
C ARG A 81 8.98 -0.29 7.69
N ARG A 82 8.42 -1.42 7.24
CA ARG A 82 7.00 -1.72 7.38
C ARG A 82 6.63 -2.00 8.84
N ALA A 83 7.47 -2.75 9.56
CA ALA A 83 7.33 -2.97 11.00
C ALA A 83 7.34 -1.65 11.78
N ASN A 84 8.29 -0.76 11.49
CA ASN A 84 8.36 0.56 12.12
C ASN A 84 7.09 1.41 11.83
N THR A 85 6.58 1.37 10.60
CA THR A 85 5.31 2.05 10.25
C THR A 85 4.13 1.51 11.07
N ILE A 86 4.05 0.18 11.24
CA ILE A 86 3.00 -0.47 12.05
C ILE A 86 3.13 -0.08 13.52
N ALA A 87 4.34 -0.09 14.07
CA ALA A 87 4.59 0.32 15.46
C ALA A 87 4.13 1.76 15.72
N ARG A 88 4.49 2.69 14.82
CA ARG A 88 4.04 4.09 14.90
C ARG A 88 2.52 4.23 14.79
N LEU A 89 1.88 3.45 13.90
CA LEU A 89 0.43 3.44 13.79
C LEU A 89 -0.23 2.91 15.08
N ALA A 90 0.32 1.84 15.67
CA ALA A 90 -0.19 1.28 16.92
C ALA A 90 -0.06 2.27 18.09
N GLN A 91 1.09 2.96 18.20
CA GLN A 91 1.31 4.02 19.19
C GLN A 91 0.25 5.12 19.06
N VAL A 92 0.06 5.62 17.83
CA VAL A 92 -0.99 6.59 17.49
C VAL A 92 -2.39 6.12 17.90
N ILE A 93 -2.70 4.83 17.75
CA ILE A 93 -4.01 4.27 18.13
C ILE A 93 -4.15 4.17 19.65
N SER A 94 -3.06 3.93 20.38
CA SER A 94 -3.08 3.86 21.84
C SER A 94 -3.20 5.23 22.52
N GLU A 95 -2.62 6.27 21.94
CA GLU A 95 -2.54 7.60 22.56
C GLU A 95 -3.83 8.43 22.37
N ARG A 96 -4.66 8.09 21.38
CA ARG A 96 -5.86 8.89 21.04
C ARG A 96 -7.04 8.03 20.60
N SER A 97 -8.25 8.56 20.78
CA SER A 97 -9.47 8.00 20.21
C SER A 97 -9.43 8.12 18.68
N VAL A 98 -9.16 7.00 18.00
CA VAL A 98 -9.10 6.91 16.53
C VAL A 98 -10.37 6.33 15.91
N SER A 99 -10.56 6.59 14.62
CA SER A 99 -11.64 5.98 13.84
C SER A 99 -11.46 4.46 13.66
N LYS A 100 -12.57 3.76 13.37
CA LYS A 100 -12.57 2.33 13.02
C LYS A 100 -11.68 2.03 11.80
N GLY A 101 -11.57 2.96 10.85
CA GLY A 101 -10.77 2.83 9.64
C GLY A 101 -9.25 2.71 9.91
N LEU A 102 -8.74 3.45 10.90
CA LEU A 102 -7.33 3.34 11.31
C LEU A 102 -7.01 1.99 11.97
N ARG A 103 -7.94 1.45 12.78
CA ARG A 103 -7.80 0.12 13.37
C ARG A 103 -7.84 -0.98 12.32
N HIS A 104 -8.73 -0.87 11.33
CA HIS A 104 -8.74 -1.77 10.17
C HIS A 104 -7.44 -1.68 9.37
N THR A 105 -6.93 -0.47 9.17
CA THR A 105 -5.63 -0.24 8.54
C THR A 105 -4.52 -0.97 9.28
N LEU A 106 -4.48 -0.91 10.62
CA LEU A 106 -3.49 -1.64 11.42
C LEU A 106 -3.50 -3.16 11.12
N VAL A 107 -4.69 -3.77 11.07
CA VAL A 107 -4.84 -5.21 10.78
C VAL A 107 -4.31 -5.56 9.39
N VAL A 108 -4.76 -4.83 8.35
CA VAL A 108 -4.31 -5.05 6.97
C VAL A 108 -2.80 -4.85 6.82
N GLN A 109 -2.24 -3.89 7.57
CA GLN A 109 -0.81 -3.62 7.58
C GLN A 109 -0.02 -4.76 8.22
N ALA A 110 -0.49 -5.31 9.33
CA ALA A 110 0.12 -6.47 10.00
C ALA A 110 0.13 -7.70 9.08
N GLN A 111 -0.99 -8.03 8.43
CA GLN A 111 -1.08 -9.14 7.47
C GLN A 111 -0.11 -8.95 6.28
N ARG A 112 0.09 -7.71 5.84
CA ARG A 112 1.07 -7.40 4.78
C ARG A 112 2.50 -7.63 5.24
N LEU A 113 2.83 -7.28 6.48
CA LEU A 113 4.15 -7.52 7.04
C LEU A 113 4.41 -9.02 7.19
N GLU A 114 3.45 -9.76 7.73
CA GLU A 114 3.48 -11.21 7.84
C GLU A 114 3.77 -11.85 6.48
N ARG A 115 3.00 -11.51 5.44
CA ARG A 115 3.22 -12.05 4.10
C ARG A 115 4.60 -11.71 3.53
N LEU A 116 5.12 -10.50 3.79
CA LEU A 116 6.47 -10.13 3.35
C LEU A 116 7.55 -10.97 4.06
N ALA A 117 7.40 -11.19 5.37
CA ALA A 117 8.31 -12.01 6.15
C ALA A 117 8.24 -13.49 5.74
N ALA A 118 7.03 -14.04 5.56
CA ALA A 118 6.81 -15.40 5.11
C ALA A 118 7.43 -15.64 3.72
N ASN A 119 7.19 -14.73 2.76
CA ASN A 119 7.81 -14.83 1.44
C ASN A 119 9.34 -14.73 1.51
N ARG A 120 9.87 -13.89 2.39
CA ARG A 120 11.32 -13.75 2.55
C ARG A 120 11.93 -15.01 3.13
N LEU A 121 11.29 -15.63 4.12
CA LEU A 121 11.73 -16.92 4.65
C LEU A 121 11.65 -18.00 3.56
N ALA A 122 10.57 -18.02 2.76
CA ALA A 122 10.37 -18.93 1.64
C ALA A 122 11.53 -18.93 0.61
N GLU A 123 12.20 -17.78 0.41
CA GLU A 123 13.35 -17.66 -0.51
C GLU A 123 14.56 -18.50 -0.05
N PHE A 124 14.63 -18.88 1.24
CA PHE A 124 15.75 -19.62 1.83
C PHE A 124 15.44 -21.09 2.15
N PHE A 125 14.22 -21.57 1.91
CA PHE A 125 13.85 -22.95 2.27
C PHE A 125 14.63 -24.03 1.50
N ASP A 126 15.24 -23.69 0.36
CA ASP A 126 16.10 -24.58 -0.42
C ASP A 126 17.60 -24.40 -0.12
N GLU A 127 17.98 -23.46 0.74
CA GLU A 127 19.36 -23.23 1.16
C GLU A 127 19.64 -23.98 2.48
N PRO A 128 20.76 -24.70 2.60
CA PRO A 128 21.14 -25.34 3.86
C PRO A 128 21.31 -24.28 4.95
N ASP A 129 20.82 -24.56 6.15
CA ASP A 129 20.92 -23.61 7.26
C ASP A 129 22.41 -23.49 7.66
N ASP A 130 22.92 -22.27 7.82
CA ASP A 130 24.32 -22.05 8.20
C ASP A 130 24.63 -22.67 9.58
N SER A 131 23.60 -22.95 10.40
CA SER A 131 23.72 -23.69 11.66
C SER A 131 24.10 -25.16 11.49
N ASP A 132 23.90 -25.76 10.31
CA ASP A 132 24.26 -27.15 10.02
C ASP A 132 25.75 -27.31 9.66
N LEU A 133 26.46 -26.20 9.43
CA LEU A 133 27.89 -26.22 9.09
C LEU A 133 28.80 -26.25 10.33
N ASP A 134 28.30 -25.83 11.49
CA ASP A 134 29.07 -25.74 12.74
C ASP A 134 29.13 -27.07 13.54
N GLU A 135 28.28 -28.07 13.23
CA GLU A 135 28.29 -29.37 13.93
C GLU A 135 29.24 -30.42 13.32
N SER A 136 30.00 -30.07 12.27
CA SER A 136 30.85 -31.03 11.53
C SER A 136 32.36 -30.94 11.82
N ASN A 137 32.77 -30.09 12.77
CA ASN A 137 34.15 -29.99 13.24
C ASN A 137 34.25 -30.24 14.76
N ASP A 138 34.09 -31.50 15.16
CA ASP A 138 34.58 -32.02 16.46
C ASP A 138 35.10 -33.45 16.30
#